data_AF-A0A5M9IPB8-F1
#
_entry.id   AF-A0A5M9IPB8-F1
#
_cell.length_a   1.000
_cell.length_b   1.000
_cell.length_c   1.000
_cell.angle_alpha   90.00
_cell.angle_beta   90.00
_cell.angle_gamma   90.00
#
_symmetry.space_group_name_H-M   'P 1'
#
loop_
_entity.id
_entity.type
_entity.pdbx_description
1 polymer ?
#
loop_
_entity_poly.entity_id
_entity_poly.type
_entity_poly.pdbx_seq_one_letter_code
_entity_poly.pdbx_strand_id
1 'polypeptide(L)'
;MLADYPQKTWAISLHEFTPMRELLEFVDEYNPRDASVMKLQVWPYDPKTLDDFPMAVAVALSYTPTELMAESRISLAINELVSGWGFYTDEF
;
A
#
# COMPACT_ATOMS: atom_id res chain seq x y z
N MET A 1 6.65 4.80 -1.09
CA MET A 1 6.23 4.07 0.11
C MET A 1 4.86 4.55 0.57
N LEU A 2 4.06 3.65 1.17
CA LEU A 2 2.90 4.02 1.98
C LEU A 2 3.38 4.99 3.07
N ALA A 3 2.68 6.10 3.28
CA ALA A 3 2.97 7.14 4.27
C ALA A 3 4.33 7.87 4.17
N ASP A 4 5.25 7.48 3.28
CA ASP A 4 6.53 8.20 3.09
C ASP A 4 6.38 9.59 2.48
N TYR A 5 5.24 9.83 1.84
CA TYR A 5 4.98 11.08 1.16
C TYR A 5 3.67 11.68 1.69
N PRO A 6 3.53 13.01 1.68
CA PRO A 6 2.33 13.69 2.19
C PRO A 6 1.05 13.39 1.40
N GLN A 7 1.14 12.73 0.24
CA GLN A 7 -0.05 12.30 -0.51
C GLN A 7 -0.82 11.23 0.26
N LYS A 8 -2.15 11.38 0.28
CA LYS A 8 -3.04 10.35 0.81
C LYS A 8 -2.96 9.10 -0.06
N THR A 9 -2.87 7.94 0.57
CA THR A 9 -2.94 6.64 -0.12
C THR A 9 -4.28 5.98 0.20
N TRP A 10 -4.94 5.47 -0.83
CA TRP A 10 -6.21 4.75 -0.75
C TRP A 10 -6.09 3.41 -1.46
N ALA A 11 -6.75 2.38 -0.92
CA ALA A 11 -6.91 1.09 -1.59
C ALA A 11 -8.35 0.95 -2.11
N ILE A 12 -8.50 0.45 -3.34
CA ILE A 12 -9.80 0.19 -3.97
C ILE A 12 -9.79 -1.16 -4.68
N SER A 13 -10.96 -1.76 -4.86
CA SER A 13 -11.08 -2.99 -5.64
C SER A 13 -10.92 -2.72 -7.15
N LEU A 14 -10.47 -3.72 -7.91
CA LEU A 14 -10.43 -3.68 -9.37
C LEU A 14 -11.83 -3.45 -9.98
N HIS A 15 -12.86 -3.97 -9.33
CA HIS A 15 -14.26 -3.78 -9.71
C HIS A 15 -14.70 -2.31 -9.59
N GLU A 16 -14.32 -1.61 -8.52
CA GLU A 16 -14.58 -0.17 -8.35
C GLU A 16 -13.67 0.69 -9.24
N PHE A 17 -12.41 0.29 -9.44
CA PHE A 17 -11.46 1.03 -10.26
C PHE A 17 -11.88 1.12 -11.73
N THR A 18 -12.34 0.01 -12.30
CA THR A 18 -12.67 -0.10 -13.72
C THR A 18 -13.63 1.00 -14.21
N PRO A 19 -14.80 1.23 -13.59
CA PRO A 19 -15.70 2.32 -13.96
C PRO A 19 -15.17 3.71 -13.57
N MET A 20 -14.34 3.82 -12.52
CA MET A 20 -13.75 5.10 -12.10
C MET A 20 -12.61 5.57 -13.00
N ARG A 21 -11.97 4.67 -13.74
CA ARG A 21 -10.77 4.97 -14.53
C ARG A 21 -10.95 6.16 -15.48
N GLU A 22 -12.15 6.32 -16.04
CA GLU A 22 -12.47 7.44 -16.96
C GLU A 22 -12.63 8.79 -16.25
N LEU A 23 -12.84 8.77 -14.94
CA LEU A 23 -12.99 9.96 -14.07
C LEU A 23 -11.67 10.36 -13.40
N LEU A 24 -10.61 9.57 -13.56
CA LEU A 24 -9.32 9.78 -12.94
C LEU A 24 -8.34 10.40 -13.93
N GLU A 25 -7.62 11.41 -13.47
CA GLU A 25 -6.45 11.95 -14.15
C GLU A 25 -5.20 11.24 -13.65
N PHE A 26 -4.47 10.59 -14.56
CA PHE A 26 -3.20 9.95 -14.24
C PHE A 26 -2.09 10.98 -14.34
N VAL A 27 -1.33 11.13 -13.25
CA VAL A 27 -0.24 12.09 -13.14
C VAL A 27 1.08 11.33 -13.05
N ASP A 28 1.91 11.44 -14.09
CA ASP A 28 3.21 10.78 -14.16
C ASP A 28 4.29 11.56 -13.39
N GLU A 29 4.19 12.89 -13.38
CA GLU A 29 5.13 13.79 -12.72
C GLU A 29 4.40 14.75 -11.78
N TYR A 30 4.82 14.80 -10.52
CA TYR A 30 4.25 15.68 -9.51
C TYR A 30 5.31 16.13 -8.52
N ASN A 31 5.07 17.26 -7.85
CA ASN A 31 5.94 17.69 -6.77
C ASN A 31 5.77 16.75 -5.56
N PRO A 32 6.84 16.25 -4.92
CA PRO A 32 6.73 15.37 -3.75
C PRO A 32 5.90 15.92 -2.58
N ARG A 33 5.69 17.24 -2.51
CA ARG A 33 4.84 17.92 -1.49
C ARG A 33 3.46 18.34 -2.00
N ASP A 34 3.12 17.99 -3.23
CA ASP A 34 1.80 18.26 -3.77
C ASP A 34 0.76 17.41 -3.04
N ALA A 35 -0.14 18.07 -2.32
CA ALA A 35 -1.23 17.43 -1.58
C ALA A 35 -2.52 17.31 -2.41
N SER A 36 -2.54 17.86 -3.63
CA SER A 36 -3.66 17.70 -4.57
C SER A 36 -3.67 16.33 -5.25
N VAL A 37 -2.51 15.65 -5.27
CA VAL A 37 -2.36 14.29 -5.81
C VAL A 37 -2.58 13.25 -4.71
N MET A 38 -3.18 12.12 -5.07
CA MET A 38 -3.34 10.97 -4.20
C MET A 38 -2.83 9.70 -4.87
N LYS A 39 -2.50 8.70 -4.06
CA LYS A 39 -2.06 7.37 -4.54
C LYS A 39 -3.22 6.40 -4.41
N LEU A 40 -3.59 5.77 -5.52
CA LEU A 40 -4.60 4.72 -5.56
C LEU A 40 -3.92 3.36 -5.75
N GLN A 41 -4.16 2.43 -4.82
CA GLN A 41 -3.76 1.04 -4.94
C GLN A 41 -4.96 0.22 -5.38
N VAL A 42 -4.82 -0.47 -6.51
CA VAL A 42 -5.89 -1.30 -7.07
C VAL A 42 -5.65 -2.75 -6.69
N TRP A 43 -6.58 -3.33 -5.93
CA TRP A 43 -6.47 -4.68 -5.39
C TRP A 43 -7.44 -5.64 -6.09
N PRO A 44 -7.12 -6.96 -6.18
CA PRO A 44 -7.99 -7.92 -6.85
C PRO A 44 -9.25 -8.28 -6.05
N TYR A 45 -9.38 -7.80 -4.81
CA TYR A 45 -10.52 -7.98 -3.91
C TYR A 45 -10.90 -6.65 -3.26
N ASP A 46 -12.05 -6.59 -2.60
CA ASP A 46 -12.50 -5.39 -1.88
C ASP A 46 -11.74 -5.23 -0.55
N PRO A 47 -10.87 -4.20 -0.41
CA PRO A 47 -10.14 -3.97 0.82
C PRO A 47 -11.05 -3.75 2.03
N LYS A 48 -12.28 -3.25 1.82
CA LYS A 48 -13.26 -2.99 2.89
C LYS A 48 -13.79 -4.29 3.53
N THR A 49 -13.59 -5.42 2.85
CA THR A 49 -14.02 -6.74 3.36
C THR A 49 -12.96 -7.42 4.21
N LEU A 50 -11.77 -6.86 4.30
CA LEU A 50 -10.69 -7.42 5.10
C LEU A 50 -10.75 -6.89 6.53
N ASP A 51 -10.77 -7.81 7.48
CA ASP A 51 -10.48 -7.52 8.88
C ASP A 51 -8.99 -7.17 9.05
N ASP A 52 -8.62 -6.70 10.25
CA ASP A 52 -7.27 -6.17 10.54
C ASP A 52 -6.13 -7.13 10.17
N PHE A 53 -6.29 -8.44 10.43
CA PHE A 53 -5.24 -9.42 10.13
C PHE A 53 -5.11 -9.73 8.63
N PRO A 54 -6.18 -10.09 7.90
CA PRO A 54 -6.12 -10.21 6.44
C PRO A 54 -5.60 -8.93 5.74
N MET A 55 -5.94 -7.75 6.27
CA MET A 55 -5.41 -6.47 5.79
C MET A 55 -3.90 -6.37 5.99
N ALA A 56 -3.40 -6.71 7.18
CA ALA A 56 -1.96 -6.70 7.46
C ALA A 56 -1.18 -7.63 6.52
N VAL A 57 -1.69 -8.84 6.29
CA VAL A 57 -1.08 -9.80 5.35
C VAL A 57 -1.12 -9.27 3.92
N ALA A 58 -2.25 -8.72 3.49
CA ALA A 58 -2.40 -8.13 2.17
C ALA A 58 -1.41 -6.99 1.91
N VAL A 59 -1.24 -6.09 2.88
CA VAL A 59 -0.26 -5.01 2.83
C VAL A 59 1.16 -5.57 2.75
N ALA A 60 1.50 -6.55 3.60
CA ALA A 60 2.83 -7.16 3.59
C ALA A 60 3.18 -7.81 2.24
N LEU A 61 2.23 -8.51 1.62
CA LEU A 61 2.39 -9.17 0.32
C LEU A 61 2.38 -8.22 -0.88
N SER A 62 2.04 -6.93 -0.67
CA SER A 62 2.06 -5.92 -1.74
C SER A 62 3.48 -5.44 -2.08
N TYR A 63 4.48 -5.85 -1.30
CA TYR A 63 5.89 -5.51 -1.51
C TYR A 63 6.67 -6.70 -2.09
N THR A 64 7.53 -6.42 -3.06
CA THR A 64 8.46 -7.40 -3.60
C THR A 64 9.68 -7.57 -2.68
N PRO A 65 10.34 -8.75 -2.66
CA PRO A 65 11.56 -8.94 -1.86
C PRO A 65 12.64 -7.90 -2.17
N THR A 66 12.78 -7.46 -3.42
CA THR A 66 13.74 -6.43 -3.81
C THR A 66 13.44 -5.08 -3.17
N GLU A 67 12.16 -4.70 -3.05
CA GLU A 67 11.77 -3.46 -2.34
C GLU A 67 12.04 -3.56 -0.84
N LEU A 68 11.81 -4.72 -0.23
CA LEU A 68 12.09 -4.97 1.19
C LEU A 68 13.60 -4.93 1.50
N MET A 69 14.42 -5.49 0.62
CA MET A 69 15.89 -5.46 0.76
C MET A 69 16.47 -4.08 0.47
N ALA A 70 15.86 -3.31 -0.44
CA ALA A 70 16.32 -1.97 -0.78
C ALA A 70 16.02 -0.95 0.33
N GLU A 71 15.01 -1.19 1.15
CA GLU A 71 14.58 -0.27 2.19
C GLU A 71 14.23 -0.97 3.50
N SER A 72 15.17 -0.92 4.44
CA SER A 72 15.02 -1.49 5.78
C SER A 72 13.85 -0.89 6.56
N ARG A 73 13.44 0.36 6.28
CA ARG A 73 12.28 0.98 6.91
C ARG A 73 10.96 0.29 6.56
N ILE A 74 10.82 -0.24 5.33
CA ILE A 74 9.62 -0.99 4.93
C ILE A 74 9.57 -2.30 5.72
N SER A 75 10.69 -3.01 5.77
CA SER A 75 10.81 -4.27 6.52
C SER A 75 10.45 -4.07 7.99
N LEU A 76 10.95 -3.00 8.63
CA LEU A 76 10.58 -2.66 10.01
C LEU A 76 9.08 -2.36 10.16
N ALA A 77 8.51 -1.55 9.27
CA ALA A 77 7.09 -1.19 9.33
C ALA A 77 6.18 -2.41 9.13
N ILE A 78 6.55 -3.33 8.24
CA ILE A 78 5.82 -4.60 8.06
C ILE A 78 5.98 -5.47 9.30
N ASN A 79 7.18 -5.58 9.87
CA ASN A 79 7.42 -6.33 11.10
C ASN A 79 6.54 -5.82 12.25
N GLU A 80 6.49 -4.50 12.46
CA GLU A 80 5.60 -3.88 13.44
C GLU A 80 4.13 -4.19 13.16
N LEU A 81 3.71 -4.05 11.90
CA LEU A 81 2.35 -4.34 11.45
C LEU A 81 1.94 -5.78 11.80
N VAL A 82 2.78 -6.78 11.54
CA VAL A 82 2.43 -8.20 11.73
C VAL A 82 2.75 -8.75 13.13
N SER A 83 3.59 -8.05 13.91
CA SER A 83 4.06 -8.50 15.23
C SER A 83 2.94 -8.76 16.24
N GLY A 84 1.84 -8.00 16.16
CA GLY A 84 0.67 -8.17 17.02
C GLY A 84 -0.01 -9.54 16.91
N TRP A 85 0.25 -10.26 15.81
CA TRP A 85 -0.25 -11.61 15.57
C TRP A 85 0.83 -12.70 15.70
N GLY A 86 2.04 -12.35 16.14
CA GLY A 86 3.15 -13.28 16.36
C GLY A 86 3.91 -13.69 15.09
N PHE A 87 3.71 -12.98 13.98
CA PHE A 87 4.53 -13.10 12.77
C PHE A 87 5.68 -12.10 12.81
N TYR A 88 6.77 -12.42 12.12
CA TYR A 88 7.94 -11.57 12.00
C TYR A 88 8.46 -11.65 10.57
N THR A 89 9.01 -10.55 10.06
CA THR A 89 9.81 -10.59 8.83
C THR A 89 11.22 -11.00 9.24
N ASP A 90 11.74 -12.12 8.71
CA ASP A 90 13.13 -12.53 8.96
C ASP A 90 14.10 -11.38 8.62
N GLU A 91 15.19 -11.29 9.37
CA GLU A 91 16.25 -10.29 9.16
C GLU A 91 16.82 -10.45 7.74
N PHE A 92 16.58 -9.46 6.87
CA PHE A 92 17.29 -9.29 5.61
C PHE A 92 18.46 -8.32 5.79
#